data_AF-A0AAW1UH80-F1
#
_entry.id   AF-A0AAW1UH80-F1
#
_cell.length_a   1.000
_cell.length_b   1.000
_cell.length_c   1.000
_cell.angle_alpha   90.00
_cell.angle_beta   90.00
_cell.angle_gamma   90.00
#
_symmetry.space_group_name_H-M   'P 1'
#
loop_
_entity.id
_entity.type
_entity.pdbx_description
1 polymer ?
#
loop_
_entity_poly.entity_id
_entity_poly.type
_entity_poly.pdbx_seq_one_letter_code
_entity_poly.pdbx_strand_id
1 'polypeptide(L)' 'MEFLPTEDFPAQGPNHAFRCKTFKKPRPCHLCHQPILNKGSCCRVCKYVCHKVCESK' A
#
# COMPACT_ATOMS: atom_id res chain seq x y z
N MET A 1 28.74 1.17 -29.23
CA MET A 1 27.70 2.11 -28.78
C MET A 1 26.45 1.31 -28.43
N GLU A 2 26.47 0.45 -27.41
CA GLU A 2 25.31 -0.44 -27.18
C GLU A 2 25.00 -0.52 -25.68
N PHE A 3 23.91 0.17 -25.35
CA PHE A 3 22.84 -0.11 -24.39
C PHE A 3 23.16 -0.48 -22.93
N LEU A 4 22.93 0.50 -22.05
CA LEU A 4 22.52 0.31 -20.66
C LEU A 4 21.18 -0.43 -20.62
N PRO A 5 21.02 -1.52 -19.87
CA PRO A 5 19.73 -1.80 -19.26
C PRO A 5 19.64 -0.90 -18.02
N THR A 6 18.89 0.20 -18.12
CA THR A 6 18.23 0.72 -16.92
C THR A 6 17.23 -0.34 -16.50
N GLU A 7 17.69 -1.27 -15.68
CA GLU A 7 16.83 -2.17 -14.95
C GLU A 7 16.04 -1.30 -13.97
N ASP A 8 14.98 -0.68 -14.46
CA ASP A 8 13.85 -0.25 -13.66
C ASP A 8 13.22 -1.55 -13.14
N PHE A 9 13.87 -2.16 -12.15
CA PHE A 9 13.18 -3.05 -11.24
C PHE A 9 12.25 -2.12 -10.48
N PRO A 10 10.94 -2.08 -10.77
CA PRO A 10 10.08 -1.38 -9.86
C PRO A 10 10.27 -2.16 -8.56
N ALA A 11 10.77 -1.47 -7.53
CA ALA A 11 11.01 -2.01 -6.20
C ALA A 11 9.66 -2.36 -5.58
N GLN A 12 8.99 -3.35 -6.17
CA GLN A 12 7.73 -3.88 -5.76
C GLN A 12 8.10 -5.01 -4.82
N GLY A 13 8.43 -4.61 -3.59
CA GLY A 13 8.31 -5.52 -2.45
C GLY A 13 6.94 -6.24 -2.50
N PRO A 14 6.78 -7.37 -1.79
CA PRO A 14 5.67 -8.30 -1.97
C PRO A 14 4.35 -7.57 -2.24
N ASN A 15 3.94 -7.59 -3.52
CA ASN A 15 2.86 -6.75 -4.02
C ASN A 15 1.57 -7.08 -3.27
N HIS A 16 1.24 -6.27 -2.29
CA HIS A 16 -0.04 -6.37 -1.62
C HIS A 16 -1.12 -5.99 -2.63
N ALA A 17 -2.12 -6.86 -2.81
CA ALA A 17 -3.30 -6.57 -3.62
C ALA A 17 -4.22 -5.59 -2.87
N PHE A 18 -3.78 -4.34 -2.74
CA PHE A 18 -4.49 -3.28 -2.06
C PHE A 18 -5.77 -2.91 -2.79
N ARG A 19 -6.87 -2.84 -2.04
CA ARG A 19 -8.13 -2.26 -2.51
C ARG A 19 -8.44 -1.04 -1.66
N CYS A 20 -8.63 0.09 -2.31
CA CYS A 20 -9.21 1.28 -1.68
C CYS A 20 -10.60 0.95 -1.13
N LYS A 21 -10.83 1.27 0.15
CA LYS A 21 -12.11 1.09 0.84
C LYS A 21 -12.38 2.29 1.72
N THR A 22 -13.66 2.65 1.84
CA THR A 22 -14.11 3.59 2.86
C THR A 22 -14.48 2.81 4.10
N PHE A 23 -13.83 3.08 5.23
CA PHE A 23 -14.11 2.40 6.48
C PHE A 23 -15.22 3.15 7.22
N LYS A 24 -16.26 2.43 7.66
CA LYS A 24 -17.33 3.01 8.50
C LYS A 24 -16.87 3.34 9.93
N LYS A 25 -15.78 2.71 10.37
CA LYS A 25 -15.15 2.91 11.68
C LYS A 25 -13.65 3.15 11.48
N PRO A 26 -13.01 4.00 12.30
CA PRO A 26 -11.59 4.23 12.19
C PRO A 26 -10.81 2.93 12.42
N ARG A 27 -9.83 2.65 11.56
CA ARG A 27 -8.98 1.46 11.65
C ARG A 27 -7.51 1.88 11.79
N PRO A 28 -6.71 1.21 12.63
CA PRO A 28 -5.28 1.52 12.72
C PRO A 28 -4.58 1.16 11.41
N CYS A 29 -3.73 2.07 10.93
CA CYS A 29 -2.81 1.80 9.85
C CYS A 29 -1.65 0.95 10.36
N HIS A 30 -1.32 -0.14 9.66
CA HIS A 30 -0.22 -1.03 10.06
C HIS A 30 1.17 -0.46 9.77
N LEU A 31 1.25 0.67 9.05
CA LEU A 31 2.52 1.31 8.69
C LEU A 31 2.89 2.46 9.64
N CYS A 32 1.97 3.39 9.86
CA CYS A 32 2.19 4.56 10.72
C CYS A 32 1.47 4.48 12.08
N HIS A 33 0.71 3.41 12.33
CA HIS A 33 -0.08 3.20 13.55
C HIS A 33 -1.15 4.26 13.84
N GLN A 34 -1.40 5.18 12.90
CA GLN A 34 -2.44 6.21 13.01
C GLN A 34 -3.80 5.69 12.54
N PRO A 35 -4.92 6.25 13.05
CA PRO A 35 -6.26 5.86 12.62
C PRO A 35 -6.55 6.32 11.18
N ILE A 36 -7.11 5.41 10.38
CA ILE A 36 -7.68 5.65 9.05
C ILE A 36 -9.13 6.06 9.27
N LEU A 37 -9.42 7.36 9.20
CA LEU A 37 -10.74 7.91 9.53
C LEU A 37 -11.80 7.54 8.49
N ASN A 38 -11.50 7.75 7.21
CA ASN A 38 -12.46 7.57 6.11
C ASN A 38 -11.94 6.63 5.03
N LYS A 39 -10.86 7.00 4.33
CA LYS A 39 -10.36 6.26 3.17
C LYS A 39 -9.00 5.64 3.47
N GLY A 40 -8.87 4.35 3.18
CA GLY A 40 -7.59 3.66 3.19
C GLY A 40 -7.55 2.49 2.24
N SER A 41 -6.42 1.80 2.22
CA SER A 41 -6.14 0.62 1.42
C SER A 41 -6.18 -0.62 2.30
N CYS A 42 -6.79 -1.68 1.79
CA CYS A 42 -6.84 -2.98 2.46
C CYS A 42 -6.42 -4.06 1.49
N CYS A 43 -5.36 -4.79 1.82
CA CYS A 43 -4.91 -5.93 1.05
C CYS A 43 -5.94 -7.06 1.15
N ARG A 44 -6.42 -7.54 0.00
CA ARG A 44 -7.42 -8.62 -0.01
C ARG A 44 -6.86 -9.99 0.38
N VAL A 45 -5.54 -10.16 0.33
CA VAL A 45 -4.86 -11.43 0.59
C VAL A 45 -4.51 -11.55 2.07
N CYS A 46 -3.65 -10.66 2.57
CA CYS A 46 -3.13 -10.73 3.94
C CYS A 46 -3.91 -9.88 4.95
N LYS A 47 -5.00 -9.21 4.55
CA LYS A 47 -5.79 -8.28 5.37
C LYS A 47 -4.99 -7.09 5.94
N TYR A 48 -3.80 -6.81 5.40
CA TYR A 48 -3.03 -5.62 5.76
C TYR A 48 -3.85 -4.36 5.47
N VAL A 49 -3.93 -3.45 6.45
CA VAL A 49 -4.73 -2.21 6.35
C VAL A 49 -3.81 -1.03 6.57
N CYS A 50 -3.79 -0.10 5.62
CA CYS A 50 -2.97 1.10 5.66
C CYS A 50 -3.68 2.29 5.02
N HIS A 51 -3.15 3.50 5.20
CA HIS A 51 -3.63 4.65 4.43
C HIS A 51 -3.25 4.48 2.96
N LYS A 52 -4.00 5.11 2.07
CA LYS A 52 -3.67 5.13 0.63
C LYS A 52 -2.28 5.74 0.36
N VAL A 53 -1.85 6.70 1.19
CA VAL A 53 -0.51 7.30 1.12
C VAL A 53 0.59 6.40 1.70
N CYS A 54 0.22 5.45 2.56
CA CYS A 54 1.13 4.47 3.15
C CYS A 54 1.31 3.23 2.27
N GLU A 55 0.54 3.09 1.20
CA GLU A 55 0.68 1.99 0.24
C GLU A 55 2.00 2.05 -0.54
N SER A 56 2.52 3.27 -0.76
CA SER A 56 3.75 3.52 -1.52
C SER A 56 4.99 3.69 -0.63
N LYS A 57 4.90 3.34 0.65
CA LYS A 57 5.96 3.55 1.65
C LYS A 57 6.47 2.24 2.19
#